data_AF-A0A8J3R2Q4-F1
#
_entry.id   AF-A0A8J3R2Q4-F1
#
_cell.length_a   1.000
_cell.length_b   1.000
_cell.length_c   1.000
_cell.angle_alpha   90.00
_cell.angle_beta   90.00
_cell.angle_gamma   90.00
#
_symmetry.space_group_name_H-M   'P 1'
#
loop_
_entity.id
_entity.type
_entity.pdbx_description
1 polymer ?
#
loop_
_entity_poly.entity_id
_entity_poly.type
_entity_poly.pdbx_seq_one_letter_code
_entity_poly.pdbx_strand_id
1 'polypeptide(L)' 'MDALFAIELEPEVRDWLETLPAKHFLKIDEYVGLLAEQAAALGEPYARREAER' A
#
# COMPACT_ATOMS: atom_id res chain seq x y z
N MET A 1 -16.15 -12.05 -8.14
CA MET A 1 -14.95 -11.19 -8.11
C MET A 1 -15.24 -10.14 -7.07
N ASP A 2 -14.65 -10.26 -5.89
CA ASP A 2 -14.76 -9.21 -4.88
C ASP A 2 -14.10 -7.94 -5.42
N ALA A 3 -14.69 -6.79 -5.15
CA ALA A 3 -14.16 -5.51 -5.59
C ALA A 3 -12.84 -5.25 -4.83
N LEU A 4 -11.77 -4.91 -5.57
CA LEU A 4 -10.50 -4.49 -4.99
C LEU A 4 -10.68 -3.14 -4.28
N PHE A 5 -9.95 -2.96 -3.19
CA PHE A 5 -9.88 -1.67 -2.52
C PHE A 5 -9.09 -0.67 -3.36
N ALA A 6 -9.59 0.56 -3.44
CA ALA A 6 -8.85 1.68 -4.02
C ALA A 6 -7.75 2.11 -3.03
N ILE A 7 -6.53 2.26 -3.54
CA ILE A 7 -5.37 2.71 -2.76
C ILE A 7 -5.08 4.15 -3.16
N GLU A 8 -5.32 5.07 -2.23
CA GLU A 8 -4.94 6.47 -2.36
C GLU A 8 -3.50 6.65 -1.84
N LEU A 9 -2.69 7.41 -2.59
CA LEU A 9 -1.31 7.71 -2.22
C LEU A 9 -1.20 9.18 -1.84
N GLU A 10 -0.65 9.45 -0.66
CA GLU A 10 -0.26 10.78 -0.26
C GLU A 10 0.82 11.33 -1.23
N PRO A 11 0.81 12.65 -1.53
CA PRO A 11 1.75 13.26 -2.46
C PRO A 11 3.22 12.96 -2.15
N GLU A 12 3.61 12.98 -0.89
CA GLU A 12 4.97 12.72 -0.44
C GLU A 12 5.40 11.26 -0.71
N VAL A 13 4.46 10.33 -0.65
CA VAL A 13 4.70 8.91 -0.98
C VAL A 13 4.87 8.75 -2.47
N ARG A 14 4.10 9.45 -3.30
CA ARG A 14 4.27 9.47 -4.75
C ARG A 14 5.64 9.99 -5.13
N ASP A 15 6.05 11.13 -4.58
CA ASP A 15 7.36 11.72 -4.86
C ASP A 15 8.49 10.76 -4.46
N TRP A 16 8.35 10.08 -3.32
CA TRP A 16 9.32 9.06 -2.91
C TRP A 16 9.38 7.86 -3.87
N LEU A 17 8.22 7.37 -4.34
CA LEU A 17 8.15 6.25 -5.31
C LEU A 17 8.88 6.56 -6.61
N GLU A 18 8.81 7.81 -7.09
CA GLU A 18 9.50 8.25 -8.30
C GLU A 18 11.03 8.26 -8.15
N THR A 19 11.55 8.32 -6.92
CA THR A 19 13.00 8.27 -6.66
C THR A 19 13.55 6.86 -6.51
N LEU A 20 12.69 5.84 -6.45
CA LEU A 20 13.12 4.47 -6.16
C LEU A 20 13.72 3.76 -7.37
N PRO A 21 14.82 2.98 -7.19
CA PRO A 21 15.30 2.09 -8.23
C PRO A 21 14.24 1.03 -8.58
N ALA A 22 14.15 0.66 -9.86
CA ALA A 22 13.12 -0.26 -10.38
C ALA A 22 12.96 -1.58 -9.59
N LYS A 23 14.05 -2.10 -9.03
CA LYS A 23 14.04 -3.32 -8.20
C LYS A 23 13.25 -3.15 -6.89
N HIS A 24 13.24 -1.96 -6.32
CA HIS A 24 12.46 -1.65 -5.12
C HIS A 24 11.00 -1.33 -5.46
N PHE A 25 10.76 -0.73 -6.62
CA PHE A 25 9.40 -0.47 -7.11
C PHE A 25 8.58 -1.76 -7.27
N LEU A 26 9.16 -2.80 -7.88
CA LEU A 26 8.49 -4.11 -8.03
C LEU A 26 8.05 -4.71 -6.70
N LYS A 27 8.87 -4.57 -5.66
CA LYS A 27 8.52 -5.06 -4.33
C LYS A 27 7.34 -4.29 -3.73
N ILE A 28 7.25 -2.99 -4.00
CA ILE A 28 6.13 -2.17 -3.53
C ILE A 28 4.85 -2.54 -4.28
N ASP A 29 4.92 -2.77 -5.60
CA ASP A 29 3.79 -3.21 -6.42
C ASP A 29 3.17 -4.51 -5.88
N GLU A 30 4.00 -5.48 -5.47
CA GLU A 30 3.53 -6.72 -4.82
C GLU A 30 2.75 -6.46 -3.52
N TYR A 31 3.25 -5.56 -2.65
CA TYR A 31 2.55 -5.21 -1.40
C TYR A 31 1.27 -4.40 -1.64
N VAL A 32 1.26 -3.52 -2.64
CA VAL A 32 0.08 -2.75 -3.04
C VAL A 32 -1.01 -3.69 -3.56
N GLY A 33 -0.65 -4.69 -4.36
CA GLY A 33 -1.59 -5.74 -4.80
C GLY A 33 -2.19 -6.50 -3.61
N LEU A 34 -1.36 -6.92 -2.65
CA LEU A 34 -1.83 -7.59 -1.43
C LEU A 34 -2.76 -6.70 -0.60
N LEU A 35 -2.45 -5.41 -0.48
CA LEU A 35 -3.29 -4.43 0.19
C LEU A 35 -4.64 -4.27 -0.53
N ALA A 36 -4.64 -4.14 -1.86
CA ALA A 36 -5.86 -3.97 -2.65
C ALA A 36 -6.80 -5.19 -2.53
N GLU A 37 -6.23 -6.39 -2.35
CA GLU A 37 -6.98 -7.64 -2.17
C GLU A 37 -7.45 -7.85 -0.72
N GLN A 38 -6.65 -7.44 0.27
CA GLN A 38 -6.85 -7.82 1.68
C GLN A 38 -7.04 -6.64 2.62
N ALA A 39 -7.27 -5.40 2.16
CA ALA A 39 -7.28 -4.19 3.00
C ALA A 39 -8.15 -4.30 4.27
N ALA A 40 -9.31 -4.97 4.18
CA ALA A 40 -10.19 -5.16 5.34
C ALA A 40 -9.73 -6.26 6.31
N ALA A 41 -8.87 -7.18 5.87
CA ALA A 41 -8.33 -8.30 6.65
C ALA A 41 -6.87 -8.09 7.08
N LEU A 42 -6.19 -7.09 6.51
CA LEU A 42 -4.81 -6.73 6.82
C LEU A 42 -4.76 -6.04 8.19
N GLY A 43 -4.79 -6.84 9.25
CA GLY A 43 -4.33 -6.45 10.58
C GLY A 43 -2.80 -6.50 10.67
N GLU A 44 -2.27 -6.39 11.88
CA GLU A 44 -0.84 -6.53 12.12
C GLU A 44 -0.28 -7.83 11.50
N PRO A 45 0.94 -7.82 10.93
CA PRO A 45 1.98 -6.78 11.02
C PRO A 45 2.03 -5.77 9.86
N TYR A 46 1.12 -5.84 8.89
CA TYR A 46 1.27 -5.12 7.62
C TYR A 46 0.53 -3.77 7.57
N ALA A 47 -0.49 -3.58 8.41
CA ALA A 47 -1.16 -2.29 8.58
C ALA A 47 -1.50 -2.07 10.06
N ARG A 48 -1.13 -0.89 10.58
CA ARG A 48 -1.57 -0.41 11.89
C ARG A 48 -2.52 0.75 11.64
N ARG A 49 -3.75 0.66 12.15
CA ARG A 49 -4.63 1.83 12.20
C ARG A 49 -3.99 2.81 13.16
N GLU A 50 -3.60 3.99 12.66
CA GLU A 50 -3.35 5.16 13.51
C GLU A 50 -4.67 5.38 14.27
N ALA A 51 -4.71 5.01 15.55
CA ALA A 51 -5.84 5.31 16.39
C ALA A 51 -5.94 6.84 16.47
N GLU A 52 -7.09 7.38 16.07
CA GLU A 52 -7.45 8.79 16.14
C GLU A 52 -6.93 9.40 17.46
N ARG A 53 -6.02 10.37 17.36
CA ARG A 53 -5.65 11.26 18.46
C ARG A 53 -6.45 12.55 18.39
#